data_AF-A0A9J8B7P6-F1
#
_entry.id   AF-A0A9J8B7P6-F1
#
_cell.length_a   1.000
_cell.length_b   1.000
_cell.length_c   1.000
_cell.angle_alpha   90.00
_cell.angle_beta   90.00
_cell.angle_gamma   90.00
#
_symmetry.space_group_name_H-M   'P 1'
#
loop_
_entity.id
_entity.type
_entity.pdbx_description
1 polymer ?
#
loop_
_entity_poly.entity_id
_entity_poly.type
_entity_poly.pdbx_seq_one_letter_code
_entity_poly.pdbx_strand_id
1 'polypeptide(L)'
;MDPKSVIRLSHCDKDIYCFFVPDQCPECGVSFSGKRLEEAPVSVPSPFSNGHKEPCAFLVASTEDSVLRDFDGSSDLHTGITNTSGIVYNYTRSGVQREAQGWERCVCVPLVQPDMFSLMSQWDQYLEKFSCAHSWDPSCHSFNEESHNCYSYSLTFINCVLATQSKPALSKDEFTRSFVLPRIKRASKYLMLCREISQNHFYIVDSPRRNSGEGPSEDEDSKNK
;
A
#
# COMPACT_ATOMS: atom_id res chain seq x y z
N MET A 1 5.14 -3.56 -18.80
CA MET A 1 5.09 -4.98 -18.36
C MET A 1 4.51 -4.98 -16.96
N ASP A 2 3.40 -5.69 -16.73
CA ASP A 2 2.89 -5.89 -15.38
C ASP A 2 3.95 -6.58 -14.52
N PRO A 3 4.16 -6.14 -13.27
CA PRO A 3 5.07 -6.84 -12.37
C PRO A 3 4.56 -8.27 -12.19
N LYS A 4 5.44 -9.24 -12.42
CA LYS A 4 5.14 -10.66 -12.19
C LYS A 4 4.67 -10.83 -10.74
N SER A 5 3.57 -11.55 -10.56
CA SER A 5 3.05 -11.81 -9.21
C SER A 5 4.07 -12.59 -8.41
N VAL A 6 4.37 -12.13 -7.19
CA VAL A 6 5.25 -12.86 -6.27
C VAL A 6 4.44 -13.97 -5.62
N ILE A 7 5.01 -15.17 -5.59
CA ILE A 7 4.43 -16.36 -4.98
C ILE A 7 5.32 -16.73 -3.80
N ARG A 8 4.71 -17.07 -2.66
CA ARG A 8 5.36 -17.63 -1.49
C ARG A 8 4.91 -19.07 -1.32
N LEU A 9 5.84 -19.98 -1.09
CA LEU A 9 5.58 -21.37 -0.69
C LEU A 9 6.44 -21.69 0.53
N SER A 10 5.98 -22.62 1.36
CA SER A 10 6.69 -23.03 2.58
C SER A 10 7.16 -24.48 2.42
N HIS A 11 8.45 -24.75 2.64
CA HIS A 11 9.05 -26.09 2.56
C HIS A 11 10.37 -26.11 3.36
N CYS A 12 10.73 -27.25 3.97
CA CYS A 12 11.96 -27.37 4.78
C CYS A 12 12.12 -26.28 5.86
N ASP A 13 11.02 -25.90 6.53
CA ASP A 13 11.00 -24.80 7.51
C ASP A 13 11.50 -23.45 6.93
N LYS A 14 11.39 -23.26 5.62
CA LYS A 14 11.75 -22.04 4.91
C LYS A 14 10.56 -21.52 4.10
N ASP A 15 10.47 -20.21 3.99
CA ASP A 15 9.61 -19.53 3.03
C ASP A 15 10.44 -19.22 1.78
N ILE A 16 9.98 -19.75 0.65
CA ILE A 16 10.60 -19.56 -0.66
C ILE A 16 9.69 -18.64 -1.48
N TYR A 17 10.24 -17.53 -1.94
CA TYR A 17 9.57 -16.55 -2.77
C TYR A 17 10.08 -16.62 -4.21
N CYS A 18 9.17 -16.59 -5.18
CA CYS A 18 9.49 -16.72 -6.61
C CYS A 18 8.41 -16.10 -7.50
N PHE A 19 8.68 -15.95 -8.80
CA PHE A 19 7.64 -15.58 -9.78
C PHE A 19 6.92 -16.79 -10.39
N PHE A 20 7.53 -17.96 -10.31
CA PHE A 20 7.00 -19.23 -10.82
C PHE A 20 7.39 -20.33 -9.84
N VAL A 21 6.42 -21.19 -9.48
CA VAL A 21 6.66 -22.32 -8.58
C VAL A 21 7.56 -23.33 -9.29
N PRO A 22 8.73 -23.71 -8.74
CA PRO A 22 9.59 -24.72 -9.34
C PRO A 22 9.03 -26.13 -9.13
N ASP A 23 9.46 -27.10 -9.93
CA ASP A 23 9.04 -28.51 -9.76
C ASP A 23 9.69 -29.18 -8.53
N GLN A 24 10.85 -28.67 -8.11
CA GLN A 24 11.64 -29.17 -6.99
C GLN A 24 12.06 -28.03 -6.08
N CYS A 25 12.17 -28.33 -4.79
CA CYS A 25 12.66 -27.40 -3.80
C CYS A 25 14.12 -27.01 -4.10
N PRO A 26 14.45 -25.71 -4.22
CA PRO A 26 15.81 -25.26 -4.50
C PRO A 26 16.80 -25.58 -3.37
N GLU A 27 16.32 -25.90 -2.16
CA GLU A 27 17.16 -26.21 -1.00
C GLU A 27 17.46 -27.71 -0.84
N CYS A 28 16.46 -28.58 -1.06
CA CYS A 28 16.61 -30.02 -0.80
C CYS A 28 16.40 -30.93 -2.02
N GLY A 29 16.00 -30.37 -3.17
CA GLY A 29 15.76 -31.11 -4.41
C GLY A 29 14.48 -31.97 -4.42
N VAL A 30 13.69 -31.97 -3.36
CA VAL A 30 12.44 -32.75 -3.29
C VAL A 30 11.31 -32.01 -3.99
N SER A 31 10.49 -32.74 -4.75
CA SER A 31 9.30 -32.17 -5.40
C SER A 31 8.23 -31.73 -4.41
N PHE A 32 7.59 -30.60 -4.70
CA PHE A 32 6.46 -30.13 -3.90
C PHE A 32 5.30 -31.11 -4.07
N SER A 33 5.07 -31.91 -3.03
CA SER A 33 4.07 -32.96 -3.09
C SER A 33 2.63 -32.45 -2.96
N GLY A 34 2.45 -31.16 -2.61
CA GLY A 34 1.15 -30.51 -2.44
C GLY A 34 0.26 -31.17 -1.39
N LYS A 35 0.82 -32.03 -0.53
CA LYS A 35 0.07 -32.89 0.39
C LYS A 35 -0.48 -32.13 1.59
N ARG A 36 0.08 -30.95 1.89
CA ARG A 36 -0.25 -30.13 3.05
C ARG A 36 -0.68 -28.75 2.59
N LEU A 37 -1.80 -28.26 3.14
CA LEU A 37 -2.35 -26.94 2.76
C LEU A 37 -1.39 -25.81 3.14
N GLU A 38 -0.63 -25.99 4.21
CA GLU A 38 0.41 -25.08 4.66
C GLU A 38 1.61 -24.96 3.70
N GLU A 39 1.80 -25.92 2.80
CA GLU A 39 2.84 -25.91 1.75
C GLU A 39 2.30 -25.36 0.42
N ALA A 40 1.01 -25.00 0.37
CA ALA A 40 0.38 -24.51 -0.85
C ALA A 40 0.99 -23.16 -1.28
N PRO A 41 1.30 -22.98 -2.57
CA PRO A 41 1.74 -21.68 -3.09
C PRO A 41 0.67 -20.61 -2.87
N VAL A 42 1.06 -19.49 -2.26
CA VAL A 42 0.19 -18.33 -2.03
C VAL A 42 0.71 -17.11 -2.77
N SER A 43 -0.18 -16.39 -3.44
CA SER A 43 0.18 -15.11 -4.07
C SER A 43 0.44 -14.08 -2.97
N VAL A 44 1.58 -13.42 -3.03
CA VAL A 44 1.88 -12.24 -2.21
C VAL A 44 1.21 -11.04 -2.88
N PRO A 45 0.23 -10.39 -2.23
CA PRO A 45 -0.51 -9.31 -2.86
C PRO A 45 0.39 -8.08 -3.05
N SER A 46 0.36 -7.54 -4.26
CA SER A 46 1.01 -6.27 -4.63
C SER A 46 0.53 -5.15 -3.69
N PRO A 47 1.44 -4.33 -3.15
CA PRO A 47 1.08 -3.13 -2.40
C PRO A 47 0.67 -1.95 -3.29
N PHE A 48 0.80 -2.11 -4.62
CA PHE A 48 0.38 -1.13 -5.61
C PHE A 48 -0.99 -1.49 -6.17
N SER A 49 -1.84 -0.49 -6.30
CA SER A 49 -3.17 -0.55 -6.89
C SER A 49 -3.31 0.48 -8.00
N ASN A 50 -4.32 0.30 -8.86
CA ASN A 50 -4.70 1.32 -9.82
C ASN A 50 -5.61 2.33 -9.14
N GLY A 51 -5.10 3.54 -8.89
CA GLY A 51 -5.82 4.63 -8.24
C GLY A 51 -7.12 5.02 -8.95
N HIS A 52 -7.19 4.86 -10.27
CA HIS A 52 -8.40 5.11 -11.06
C HIS A 52 -9.50 4.07 -10.82
N LYS A 53 -9.24 3.02 -10.03
CA LYS A 53 -10.23 2.03 -9.59
C LYS A 53 -10.54 2.12 -8.08
N GLU A 54 -9.90 3.04 -7.37
CA GLU A 54 -10.02 3.21 -5.92
C GLU A 54 -10.82 4.50 -5.62
N PRO A 55 -12.12 4.41 -5.33
CA PRO A 55 -12.92 5.60 -5.05
C PRO A 55 -12.57 6.20 -3.68
N CYS A 56 -12.62 7.53 -3.59
CA CYS A 56 -12.49 8.26 -2.33
C CYS A 56 -11.23 7.89 -1.52
N ALA A 57 -10.07 7.91 -2.18
CA ALA A 57 -8.80 7.46 -1.64
C ALA A 57 -7.73 8.55 -1.72
N PHE A 58 -6.81 8.51 -0.76
CA PHE A 58 -5.54 9.20 -0.84
C PHE A 58 -4.52 8.32 -1.53
N LEU A 59 -3.89 8.85 -2.57
CA LEU A 59 -2.91 8.16 -3.38
C LEU A 59 -1.52 8.72 -3.14
N VAL A 60 -0.53 7.83 -3.16
CA VAL A 60 0.88 8.18 -3.27
C VAL A 60 1.46 7.51 -4.49
N ALA A 61 2.00 8.32 -5.40
CA ALA A 61 2.72 7.89 -6.59
C ALA A 61 4.19 8.33 -6.50
N SER A 62 5.07 7.65 -7.23
CA SER A 62 6.39 8.20 -7.55
C SER A 62 6.22 9.27 -8.63
N THR A 63 6.94 10.39 -8.55
CA THR A 63 6.91 11.44 -9.60
C THR A 63 7.54 11.00 -10.92
N GLU A 64 8.34 9.93 -10.92
CA GLU A 64 8.94 9.38 -12.12
C GLU A 64 8.33 8.03 -12.50
N ASP A 65 7.87 7.91 -13.75
CA ASP A 65 7.37 6.70 -14.42
C ASP A 65 8.40 5.57 -14.59
N SER A 66 9.58 5.68 -13.96
CA SER A 66 10.56 4.61 -14.06
C SER A 66 10.04 3.41 -13.27
N VAL A 67 9.84 2.30 -13.99
CA VAL A 67 9.37 0.98 -13.54
C VAL A 67 10.17 0.42 -12.33
N LEU A 68 11.25 1.10 -11.92
CA LEU A 68 12.25 0.64 -10.98
C LEU A 68 12.78 1.69 -9.99
N ARG A 69 12.34 2.97 -9.94
CA ARG A 69 12.74 3.82 -8.80
C ARG A 69 11.85 3.55 -7.60
N ASP A 70 12.52 3.28 -6.50
CA ASP A 70 11.91 2.72 -5.31
C ASP A 70 11.24 3.77 -4.46
N PHE A 71 10.28 3.32 -3.67
CA PHE A 71 10.01 3.93 -2.38
C PHE A 71 11.16 3.64 -1.39
N ASP A 72 12.41 3.93 -1.77
CA ASP A 72 13.62 3.77 -0.95
C ASP A 72 13.88 4.96 -0.02
N GLY A 73 13.02 5.98 -0.10
CA GLY A 73 13.15 7.24 0.65
C GLY A 73 13.93 8.33 -0.08
N SER A 74 14.43 8.06 -1.30
CA SER A 74 15.09 9.04 -2.16
C SER A 74 14.24 9.52 -3.34
N SER A 75 13.17 8.78 -3.68
CA SER A 75 12.24 9.18 -4.74
C SER A 75 11.31 10.29 -4.30
N ASP A 76 11.15 11.28 -5.18
CA ASP A 76 10.14 12.32 -5.02
C ASP A 76 8.74 11.70 -5.08
N LEU A 77 7.92 12.00 -4.07
CA LEU A 77 6.57 11.46 -3.93
C LEU A 77 5.55 12.48 -4.39
N HIS A 78 4.61 12.03 -5.21
CA HIS A 78 3.42 12.80 -5.58
C HIS A 78 2.19 12.26 -4.89
N THR A 79 1.25 13.14 -4.57
CA THR A 79 0.02 12.74 -3.86
C THR A 79 -1.22 13.33 -4.50
N GLY A 80 -2.33 12.60 -4.39
CA GLY A 80 -3.60 12.99 -4.98
C GLY A 80 -4.78 12.34 -4.27
N ILE A 81 -5.97 12.84 -4.57
CA ILE A 81 -7.24 12.36 -4.02
C ILE A 81 -8.13 11.90 -5.17
N THR A 82 -8.66 10.68 -5.09
CA THR A 82 -9.61 10.19 -6.10
C THR A 82 -11.02 10.65 -5.80
N ASN A 83 -11.77 11.02 -6.84
CA ASN A 83 -13.22 11.13 -6.76
C ASN A 83 -13.88 9.73 -6.81
N THR A 84 -15.20 9.66 -6.77
CA THR A 84 -15.95 8.38 -6.80
C THR A 84 -15.79 7.60 -8.12
N SER A 85 -15.40 8.29 -9.20
CA SER A 85 -15.19 7.70 -10.53
C SER A 85 -13.73 7.39 -10.84
N GLY A 86 -12.81 7.61 -9.89
CA GLY A 86 -11.38 7.37 -10.08
C GLY A 86 -10.61 8.49 -10.79
N ILE A 87 -11.19 9.67 -11.01
CA ILE A 87 -10.43 10.86 -11.43
C ILE A 87 -9.61 11.35 -10.25
N VAL A 88 -8.31 11.57 -10.48
CA VAL A 88 -7.37 11.99 -9.43
C VAL A 88 -7.19 13.49 -9.46
N TYR A 89 -7.46 14.11 -8.31
CA TYR A 89 -7.21 15.52 -8.05
C TYR A 89 -5.86 15.65 -7.37
N ASN A 90 -4.93 16.36 -7.99
CA ASN A 90 -3.60 16.57 -7.45
C ASN A 90 -3.18 18.03 -7.66
N TYR A 91 -2.29 18.54 -6.82
CA TYR A 91 -1.82 19.92 -6.91
C TYR A 91 -0.38 19.97 -7.42
N THR A 92 -0.18 20.71 -8.51
CA THR A 92 1.11 20.86 -9.19
C THR A 92 1.53 22.34 -9.25
N ARG A 93 2.68 22.62 -9.85
CA ARG A 93 3.10 24.00 -10.15
C ARG A 93 2.12 24.75 -11.05
N SER A 94 1.31 24.03 -11.84
CA SER A 94 0.26 24.58 -12.70
C SER A 94 -1.11 24.65 -12.01
N GLY A 95 -1.18 24.37 -10.71
CA GLY A 95 -2.42 24.34 -9.94
C GLY A 95 -3.05 22.95 -9.85
N VAL A 96 -4.32 22.92 -9.45
CA VAL A 96 -5.08 21.68 -9.28
C VAL A 96 -5.36 21.03 -10.65
N GLN A 97 -4.84 19.83 -10.84
CA GLN A 97 -5.06 18.99 -12.00
C GLN A 97 -6.13 17.93 -11.73
N ARG A 98 -6.80 17.50 -12.80
CA ARG A 98 -7.76 16.38 -12.80
C ARG A 98 -7.28 15.35 -13.80
N GLU A 99 -6.77 14.25 -13.31
CA GLU A 99 -6.07 13.25 -14.11
C GLU A 99 -6.85 11.94 -14.15
N ALA A 100 -7.09 11.44 -15.37
CA ALA A 100 -7.72 10.15 -15.64
C ALA A 100 -6.70 9.04 -15.95
N GLN A 101 -5.41 9.37 -15.92
CA GLN A 101 -4.28 8.47 -16.18
C GLN A 101 -3.07 8.90 -15.35
N GLY A 102 -2.05 8.04 -15.25
CA GLY A 102 -0.81 8.34 -14.52
C GLY A 102 -0.83 7.91 -13.05
N TRP A 103 -1.94 7.32 -12.59
CA TRP A 103 -2.10 6.80 -11.22
C TRP A 103 -2.42 5.30 -11.20
N GLU A 104 -2.04 4.55 -12.23
CA GLU A 104 -2.29 3.11 -12.35
C GLU A 104 -1.41 2.27 -11.41
N ARG A 105 -0.33 2.85 -10.88
CA ARG A 105 0.62 2.19 -9.98
C ARG A 105 0.89 3.05 -8.75
N CYS A 106 -0.09 3.13 -7.85
CA CYS A 106 -0.01 3.95 -6.65
C CYS A 106 -0.16 3.13 -5.38
N VAL A 107 0.30 3.69 -4.27
CA VAL A 107 -0.08 3.25 -2.93
C VAL A 107 -1.40 3.93 -2.55
N CYS A 108 -2.40 3.14 -2.19
CA CYS A 108 -3.74 3.62 -1.84
C CYS A 108 -4.00 3.59 -0.33
N VAL A 109 -4.58 4.69 0.18
CA VAL A 109 -5.17 4.81 1.51
C VAL A 109 -6.66 5.16 1.33
N PRO A 110 -7.58 4.19 1.50
CA PRO A 110 -9.01 4.46 1.46
C PRO A 110 -9.40 5.46 2.55
N LEU A 111 -10.11 6.54 2.19
CA LEU A 111 -10.53 7.59 3.14
C LEU A 111 -11.98 7.42 3.59
N VAL A 112 -12.77 6.71 2.80
CA VAL A 112 -14.20 6.48 3.05
C VAL A 112 -14.43 4.97 3.16
N GLN A 113 -15.09 4.55 4.23
CA GLN A 113 -15.47 3.15 4.44
C GLN A 113 -16.79 2.83 3.71
N PRO A 114 -17.06 1.56 3.35
CA PRO A 114 -18.25 1.18 2.59
C PRO A 114 -19.59 1.57 3.24
N ASP A 115 -19.63 1.72 4.56
CA ASP A 115 -20.79 2.11 5.35
C ASP A 115 -21.04 3.64 5.40
N MET A 116 -20.09 4.45 4.92
CA MET A 116 -20.15 5.91 4.94
C MET A 116 -20.87 6.50 3.71
N PHE A 117 -22.04 5.97 3.38
CA PHE A 117 -22.80 6.32 2.17
C PHE A 117 -23.06 7.82 2.00
N SER A 118 -23.41 8.52 3.09
CA SER A 118 -23.69 9.96 3.06
C SER A 118 -22.47 10.77 2.63
N LEU A 119 -21.28 10.45 3.15
CA LEU A 119 -20.04 11.11 2.75
C LEU A 119 -19.69 10.77 1.30
N MET A 120 -19.83 9.50 0.91
CA MET A 120 -19.55 9.06 -0.46
C MET A 120 -20.44 9.81 -1.48
N SER A 121 -21.72 10.04 -1.16
CA SER A 121 -22.65 10.76 -2.05
C SER A 121 -22.29 12.24 -2.27
N GLN A 122 -21.56 12.86 -1.35
CA GLN A 122 -21.18 14.27 -1.39
C GLN A 122 -19.70 14.47 -1.75
N TRP A 123 -18.94 13.38 -1.84
CA TRP A 123 -17.49 13.39 -1.98
C TRP A 123 -17.02 14.21 -3.17
N ASP A 124 -17.58 13.95 -4.36
CA ASP A 124 -17.20 14.62 -5.59
C ASP A 124 -17.51 16.13 -5.54
N GLN A 125 -18.65 16.50 -4.96
CA GLN A 125 -19.03 17.90 -4.79
C GLN A 125 -18.08 18.64 -3.85
N TYR A 126 -17.68 18.00 -2.74
CA TYR A 126 -16.73 18.56 -1.79
C TYR A 126 -15.34 18.71 -2.40
N LEU A 127 -14.88 17.67 -3.10
CA LEU A 127 -13.57 17.69 -3.76
C LEU A 127 -13.52 18.76 -4.84
N GLU A 128 -14.55 18.88 -5.67
CA GLU A 128 -14.63 19.90 -6.73
C GLU A 128 -14.68 21.32 -6.14
N LYS A 129 -15.52 21.56 -5.13
CA LYS A 129 -15.60 22.87 -4.46
C LYS A 129 -14.28 23.25 -3.80
N PHE A 130 -13.62 22.30 -3.15
CA PHE A 130 -12.31 22.51 -2.53
C PHE A 130 -11.24 22.84 -3.57
N SER A 131 -11.23 22.11 -4.68
CA SER A 131 -10.28 22.26 -5.79
C SER A 131 -10.36 23.63 -6.47
N CYS A 132 -11.54 24.26 -6.44
CA CYS A 132 -11.78 25.59 -7.00
C CYS A 132 -11.55 26.72 -5.98
N ALA A 133 -11.11 26.42 -4.76
CA ALA A 133 -10.83 27.45 -3.77
C ALA A 133 -9.62 28.30 -4.17
N HIS A 134 -9.71 29.60 -3.94
CA HIS A 134 -8.67 30.59 -4.27
C HIS A 134 -7.29 30.28 -3.65
N SER A 135 -7.27 29.53 -2.54
CA SER A 135 -6.04 29.05 -1.90
C SER A 135 -5.20 28.13 -2.80
N TRP A 136 -5.80 27.55 -3.84
CA TRP A 136 -5.13 26.62 -4.77
C TRP A 136 -5.01 27.19 -6.18
N ASP A 137 -5.33 28.47 -6.37
CA ASP A 137 -5.13 29.17 -7.63
C ASP A 137 -3.65 29.55 -7.78
N PRO A 138 -2.94 29.07 -8.83
CA PRO A 138 -1.53 29.40 -9.06
C PRO A 138 -1.23 30.88 -9.20
N SER A 139 -2.21 31.69 -9.61
CA SER A 139 -2.06 33.14 -9.72
C SER A 139 -2.03 33.84 -8.35
N CYS A 140 -2.53 33.17 -7.31
CA CYS A 140 -2.73 33.74 -5.99
C CYS A 140 -1.72 33.16 -4.99
N HIS A 141 -1.49 31.85 -5.06
CA HIS A 141 -0.48 31.16 -4.29
C HIS A 141 0.34 30.23 -5.19
N SER A 142 1.65 30.49 -5.23
CA SER A 142 2.57 29.65 -5.97
C SER A 142 2.88 28.36 -5.20
N PHE A 143 3.15 27.30 -5.95
CA PHE A 143 3.61 26.03 -5.41
C PHE A 143 4.90 26.21 -4.61
N ASN A 144 4.93 25.65 -3.40
CA ASN A 144 6.07 25.62 -2.50
C ASN A 144 6.29 24.20 -1.99
N GLU A 145 7.50 23.67 -2.22
CA GLU A 145 7.85 22.28 -1.92
C GLU A 145 7.74 21.92 -0.43
N GLU A 146 7.83 22.88 0.48
CA GLU A 146 7.77 22.62 1.92
C GLU A 146 6.35 22.76 2.51
N SER A 147 5.63 23.81 2.10
CA SER A 147 4.41 24.28 2.76
C SER A 147 3.16 24.31 1.88
N HIS A 148 3.30 24.39 0.56
CA HIS A 148 2.18 24.53 -0.39
C HIS A 148 2.36 23.63 -1.61
N ASN A 149 2.18 22.32 -1.40
CA ASN A 149 2.47 21.27 -2.37
C ASN A 149 1.31 20.27 -2.46
N CYS A 150 1.49 19.20 -3.26
CA CYS A 150 0.49 18.14 -3.42
C CYS A 150 0.10 17.48 -2.09
N TYR A 151 1.06 17.32 -1.16
CA TYR A 151 0.81 16.72 0.14
C TYR A 151 -0.04 17.63 1.02
N SER A 152 0.30 18.93 1.12
CA SER A 152 -0.50 19.86 1.91
C SER A 152 -1.89 20.08 1.31
N TYR A 153 -2.03 20.07 -0.02
CA TYR A 153 -3.33 20.01 -0.71
C TYR A 153 -4.19 18.85 -0.24
N SER A 154 -3.65 17.63 -0.38
CA SER A 154 -4.37 16.40 -0.05
C SER A 154 -4.72 16.33 1.44
N LEU A 155 -3.78 16.68 2.33
CA LEU A 155 -4.03 16.67 3.77
C LEU A 155 -5.05 17.73 4.20
N THR A 156 -5.02 18.92 3.57
CA THR A 156 -6.01 19.97 3.87
C THR A 156 -7.41 19.51 3.50
N PHE A 157 -7.57 18.89 2.33
CA PHE A 157 -8.86 18.30 1.94
C PHE A 157 -9.34 17.24 2.94
N ILE A 158 -8.45 16.32 3.33
CA ILE A 158 -8.77 15.29 4.33
C ILE A 158 -9.22 15.93 5.64
N ASN A 159 -8.53 16.96 6.11
CA ASN A 159 -8.90 17.67 7.34
C ASN A 159 -10.22 18.43 7.22
N CYS A 160 -10.55 18.99 6.05
CA CYS A 160 -11.89 19.55 5.80
C CYS A 160 -12.97 18.46 5.92
N VAL A 161 -12.74 17.29 5.34
CA VAL A 161 -13.66 16.15 5.43
C VAL A 161 -13.79 15.65 6.87
N LEU A 162 -12.69 15.57 7.64
CA LEU A 162 -12.73 15.21 9.06
C LEU A 162 -13.54 16.22 9.88
N ALA A 163 -13.39 17.52 9.61
CA ALA A 163 -14.17 18.56 10.27
C ALA A 163 -15.68 18.41 10.03
N THR A 164 -16.11 18.04 8.81
CA THR A 164 -17.53 17.75 8.52
C THR A 164 -18.07 16.56 9.30
N GLN A 165 -17.19 15.64 9.74
CA GLN A 165 -17.52 14.49 10.57
C GLN A 165 -17.30 14.75 12.07
N SER A 166 -17.05 16.01 12.47
CA SER A 166 -16.70 16.39 13.85
C SER A 166 -15.49 15.63 14.42
N LYS A 167 -14.54 15.26 13.56
CA LYS A 167 -13.27 14.62 13.95
C LYS A 167 -12.14 15.65 14.03
N PRO A 168 -11.15 15.44 14.91
CA PRO A 168 -9.99 16.33 14.99
C PRO A 168 -9.18 16.29 13.68
N ALA A 169 -8.60 17.42 13.33
CA ALA A 169 -7.66 17.51 12.21
C ALA A 169 -6.37 16.74 12.54
N LEU A 170 -5.77 16.14 11.51
CA LEU A 170 -4.50 15.45 11.59
C LEU A 170 -3.37 16.38 11.15
N SER A 171 -2.28 16.38 11.92
CA SER A 171 -1.02 16.99 11.48
C SER A 171 -0.38 16.18 10.34
N LYS A 172 0.56 16.81 9.62
CA LYS A 172 1.39 16.15 8.59
C LYS A 172 2.04 14.89 9.13
N ASP A 173 2.62 15.00 10.32
CA ASP A 173 3.31 13.93 11.01
C ASP A 173 2.38 12.77 11.39
N GLU A 174 1.24 13.06 12.00
CA GLU A 174 0.28 12.03 12.42
C GLU A 174 -0.25 11.26 11.22
N PHE A 175 -0.64 11.97 10.16
CA PHE A 175 -1.14 11.34 8.95
C PHE A 175 -0.06 10.48 8.27
N THR A 176 1.16 11.03 8.14
CA THR A 176 2.30 10.32 7.55
C THR A 176 2.63 9.05 8.33
N ARG A 177 2.78 9.16 9.66
CA ARG A 177 3.17 8.03 10.51
C ARG A 177 2.11 6.94 10.54
N SER A 178 0.83 7.32 10.58
CA SER A 178 -0.27 6.37 10.79
C SER A 178 -0.73 5.70 9.50
N PHE A 179 -0.75 6.43 8.38
CA PHE A 179 -1.40 5.95 7.15
C PHE A 179 -0.42 5.74 6.00
N VAL A 180 0.56 6.62 5.84
CA VAL A 180 1.47 6.63 4.67
C VAL A 180 2.64 5.68 4.89
N LEU A 181 3.45 5.90 5.94
CA LEU A 181 4.69 5.16 6.18
C LEU A 181 4.51 3.63 6.23
N PRO A 182 3.46 3.06 6.87
CA PRO A 182 3.28 1.61 6.87
C PRO A 182 3.14 1.01 5.47
N ARG A 183 2.43 1.72 4.58
CA ARG A 183 2.19 1.27 3.20
C ARG A 183 3.40 1.49 2.31
N ILE A 184 4.09 2.63 2.47
CA ILE A 184 5.35 2.90 1.78
C ILE A 184 6.41 1.87 2.15
N LYS A 185 6.57 1.53 3.45
CA LYS A 185 7.48 0.47 3.90
C LYS A 185 7.13 -0.88 3.29
N ARG A 186 5.85 -1.21 3.17
CA ARG A 186 5.38 -2.43 2.51
C ARG A 186 5.72 -2.43 1.02
N ALA A 187 5.49 -1.31 0.33
CA ALA A 187 5.85 -1.12 -1.07
C ALA A 187 7.35 -1.30 -1.31
N SER A 188 8.17 -0.66 -0.49
CA SER A 188 9.63 -0.77 -0.52
C SER A 188 10.10 -2.23 -0.35
N LYS A 189 9.61 -2.93 0.68
CA LYS A 189 9.93 -4.36 0.92
C LYS A 189 9.53 -5.25 -0.25
N TYR A 190 8.36 -5.01 -0.84
CA TYR A 190 7.88 -5.78 -1.98
C TYR A 190 8.75 -5.57 -3.23
N LEU A 191 9.17 -4.33 -3.51
CA LEU A 191 10.08 -4.03 -4.62
C LEU A 191 11.45 -4.67 -4.43
N MET A 192 12.01 -4.60 -3.21
CA MET A 192 13.24 -5.30 -2.85
C MET A 192 13.13 -6.80 -3.09
N LEU A 193 12.04 -7.42 -2.64
CA LEU A 193 11.76 -8.83 -2.87
C LEU A 193 11.70 -9.18 -4.37
N CYS A 194 10.99 -8.38 -5.16
CA CYS A 194 10.92 -8.57 -6.61
C CYS A 194 12.31 -8.48 -7.28
N ARG A 195 13.17 -7.58 -6.83
CA ARG A 195 14.55 -7.44 -7.34
C ARG A 195 15.40 -8.66 -7.01
N GLU A 196 15.36 -9.11 -5.76
CA GLU A 196 16.07 -10.32 -5.33
C GLU A 196 15.64 -11.54 -6.15
N ILE A 197 14.33 -11.74 -6.32
CA ILE A 197 13.80 -12.84 -7.16
C ILE A 197 14.22 -12.69 -8.62
N SER A 198 14.26 -11.45 -9.14
CA SER A 198 14.68 -11.21 -10.53
C SER A 198 16.15 -11.54 -10.77
N GLN A 199 17.01 -11.33 -9.77
CA GLN A 199 18.45 -11.60 -9.85
C GLN A 199 18.79 -13.06 -9.54
N ASN A 200 18.13 -13.66 -8.55
CA ASN A 200 18.50 -14.97 -7.99
C ASN A 200 17.49 -16.08 -8.29
N HIS A 201 16.42 -15.79 -9.04
CA HIS A 201 15.24 -16.65 -9.30
C HIS A 201 14.38 -16.99 -8.08
N PHE A 202 14.99 -17.07 -6.90
CA PHE A 202 14.36 -17.35 -5.62
C PHE A 202 14.87 -16.40 -4.55
N TYR A 203 14.00 -16.07 -3.60
CA TYR A 203 14.40 -15.46 -2.33
C TYR A 203 13.93 -16.36 -1.19
N ILE A 204 14.87 -16.83 -0.36
CA ILE A 204 14.62 -17.88 0.62
C ILE A 204 14.94 -17.35 2.00
N VAL A 205 14.01 -17.51 2.94
CA VAL A 205 14.18 -17.09 4.34
C VAL A 205 13.70 -18.18 5.26
N ASP A 206 14.28 -18.28 6.45
CA ASP A 206 13.80 -19.20 7.47
C ASP A 206 12.37 -18.82 7.87
N SER A 207 11.48 -19.82 7.85
CA SER A 207 10.11 -19.63 8.31
C SER A 207 10.16 -19.44 9.82
N PRO A 208 9.53 -18.40 10.38
CA PRO A 208 9.38 -18.31 11.82
C PRO A 208 8.67 -19.60 12.29
N ARG A 209 9.33 -20.39 13.13
CA ARG A 209 8.77 -21.62 13.68
C ARG A 209 7.40 -21.31 14.27
N ARG A 210 6.33 -21.78 13.63
CA ARG A 210 5.03 -21.81 14.28
C ARG A 210 5.16 -22.86 15.36
N ASN A 211 5.28 -22.46 16.62
CA ASN A 211 5.26 -23.39 17.75
C ASN A 211 4.05 -24.31 17.57
N SER A 212 4.30 -25.54 17.12
CA SER A 212 3.39 -26.66 17.29
C SER A 212 3.18 -26.77 18.79
N GLY A 213 1.93 -26.58 19.23
CA GLY A 213 1.58 -26.67 20.64
C GLY A 213 2.06 -27.98 21.21
N GLU A 214 2.98 -27.91 22.16
CA GLU A 214 3.11 -28.92 23.19
C GLU A 214 1.86 -28.77 24.06
N GLY A 215 0.87 -29.65 23.82
CA GLY A 215 -0.22 -29.85 24.76
C GLY A 215 0.36 -30.31 26.10
N PRO A 216 -0.25 -29.96 27.25
CA PRO A 216 0.22 -30.45 28.53
C PRO A 216 0.18 -31.97 28.53
N SER A 217 1.30 -32.61 28.85
CA SER A 217 1.35 -34.02 29.21
C SER A 217 0.48 -34.23 30.45
N GLU A 218 -0.69 -34.85 30.25
CA GLU A 218 -1.40 -35.52 31.33
C GLU A 218 -0.55 -36.71 31.76
N ASP A 219 0.15 -36.57 32.89
CA ASP A 219 0.57 -37.67 33.75
C ASP A 219 1.15 -37.09 35.05
N GLU A 220 0.34 -37.05 36.10
CA GLU A 220 0.74 -37.55 37.43
C GLU A 220 -0.50 -37.67 38.33
N ASP A 221 -1.20 -38.79 38.12
CA ASP A 221 -2.08 -39.36 39.12
C ASP A 221 -1.23 -40.31 39.98
N SER A 222 -0.86 -39.92 41.20
CA SER A 222 -0.64 -40.86 42.32
C SER A 222 -0.20 -40.19 43.63
N LYS A 223 -1.05 -40.40 44.63
CA LYS A 223 -0.75 -40.50 46.07
C LYS A 223 -0.39 -39.20 46.80
N ASN A 224 -1.35 -38.72 47.59
CA ASN A 224 -1.08 -38.67 49.02
C ASN A 224 -2.30 -39.02 49.86
N LYS A 225 -1.99 -39.87 50.84
CA LYS A 225 -2.79 -40.28 51.98
C LYS A 225 -2.51 -39.31 53.12
#